data_AF-A0A7S1J4U1-F1
#
_entry.id   AF-A0A7S1J4U1-F1
#
_cell.length_a   1.000
_cell.length_b   1.000
_cell.length_c   1.000
_cell.angle_alpha   90.00
_cell.angle_beta   90.00
_cell.angle_gamma   90.00
#
_symmetry.space_group_name_H-M   'P 1'
#
loop_
_entity.id
_entity.type
_entity.pdbx_description
1 polymer ?
#
loop_
_entity_poly.entity_id
_entity_poly.type
_entity_poly.pdbx_seq_one_letter_code
_entity_poly.pdbx_strand_id
1 'polypeptide(L)'
;STLRSVALDIEACVTPGEEHGPLSLLQLCTPKGVVFLVDVLTLDHKAVCEHLQPLLTTPHITKLMHDCRRDAESLSAQLGIRLQGVVDLQLYIAMGMRGKTRKDGVRMGLFKALREYVGVRDCDRFASISDRMQAGEAVWDERPLSPLLQEYASMDVLHLHELYKELRRRHAELLDPVQHLTERYLSIYALGRLRNGDDEDDDP
;
A
#
# COMPACT_ATOMS: atom_id res chain seq x y z
N SER A 1 -19.22 -8.21 15.11
CA SER A 1 -18.12 -7.27 15.31
C SER A 1 -17.76 -6.68 13.96
N THR A 2 -18.12 -5.42 13.69
CA THR A 2 -17.61 -4.71 12.50
C THR A 2 -16.13 -4.45 12.72
N LEU A 3 -15.26 -5.19 12.03
CA LEU A 3 -13.83 -4.90 12.00
C LEU A 3 -13.64 -3.41 11.67
N ARG A 4 -12.95 -2.67 12.55
CA ARG A 4 -12.52 -1.31 12.26
C ARG A 4 -11.32 -1.43 11.33
N SER A 5 -11.57 -1.41 10.03
CA SER A 5 -10.52 -1.42 9.01
C SER A 5 -10.63 -0.22 8.08
N VAL A 6 -9.50 0.13 7.49
CA VAL A 6 -9.38 1.08 6.39
C VAL A 6 -8.37 0.52 5.41
N ALA A 7 -8.60 0.71 4.12
CA ALA A 7 -7.61 0.42 3.09
C ALA A 7 -6.80 1.69 2.85
N LEU A 8 -5.49 1.55 2.72
CA LEU A 8 -4.54 2.66 2.67
C LEU A 8 -3.54 2.40 1.55
N ASP A 9 -3.24 3.47 0.84
CA ASP A 9 -2.12 3.57 -0.08
C ASP A 9 -1.55 5.00 -0.02
N ILE A 10 -0.36 5.22 -0.56
CA ILE A 10 0.22 6.56 -0.73
C ILE A 10 0.96 6.66 -2.06
N GLU A 11 1.06 7.89 -2.59
CA GLU A 11 1.81 8.16 -3.80
C GLU A 11 2.87 9.23 -3.55
N ALA A 12 4.02 9.06 -4.19
CA ALA A 12 5.15 9.98 -4.13
C ALA A 12 5.88 10.01 -5.48
N CYS A 13 6.30 11.19 -5.91
CA CYS A 13 7.11 11.35 -7.12
C CYS A 13 8.60 11.27 -6.80
N VAL A 14 9.21 10.12 -7.04
CA VAL A 14 10.64 9.92 -6.80
C VAL A 14 11.45 10.46 -7.97
N THR A 15 12.30 11.47 -7.71
CA THR A 15 13.26 11.97 -8.71
C THR A 15 14.26 10.88 -9.06
N PRO A 16 14.65 10.68 -10.35
CA PRO A 16 15.69 9.74 -10.71
C PRO A 16 17.00 9.98 -9.93
N GLY A 17 17.45 8.97 -9.19
CA GLY A 17 18.64 9.04 -8.35
C GLY A 17 18.39 9.43 -6.89
N GLU A 18 17.15 9.81 -6.53
CA GLU A 18 16.74 9.97 -5.13
C GLU A 18 16.15 8.67 -4.59
N GLU A 19 16.36 8.44 -3.28
CA GLU A 19 15.76 7.30 -2.60
C GLU A 19 14.27 7.51 -2.41
N HIS A 20 13.80 8.74 -2.17
CA HIS A 20 12.38 9.04 -1.92
C HIS A 20 11.99 10.40 -2.49
N GLY A 21 10.78 10.45 -3.02
CA GLY A 21 10.10 11.69 -3.41
C GLY A 21 9.21 12.22 -2.30
N PRO A 22 8.82 13.51 -2.33
CA PRO A 22 7.83 14.05 -1.41
C PRO A 22 6.51 13.28 -1.50
N LEU A 23 5.84 13.07 -0.35
CA LEU A 23 4.51 12.49 -0.30
C LEU A 23 3.51 13.40 -1.00
N SER A 24 2.92 12.89 -2.08
CA SER A 24 2.06 13.66 -2.97
C SER A 24 0.58 13.45 -2.65
N LEU A 25 0.17 12.21 -2.41
CA LEU A 25 -1.22 11.82 -2.21
C LEU A 25 -1.31 10.69 -1.17
N LEU A 26 -2.40 10.67 -0.40
CA LEU A 26 -2.74 9.56 0.48
C LEU A 26 -4.18 9.13 0.20
N GLN A 27 -4.39 7.83 0.01
CA GLN A 27 -5.68 7.26 -0.32
C GLN A 27 -6.22 6.47 0.87
N LEU A 28 -7.49 6.68 1.22
CA LEU A 28 -8.18 5.87 2.21
C LEU A 28 -9.47 5.32 1.60
N CYS A 29 -9.73 4.03 1.79
CA CYS A 29 -11.04 3.46 1.48
C CYS A 29 -11.67 2.85 2.73
N THR A 30 -12.94 3.18 2.96
CA THR A 30 -13.71 2.60 4.08
C THR A 30 -14.25 1.22 3.72
N PRO A 31 -14.68 0.39 4.69
CA PRO A 31 -15.31 -0.90 4.39
C PRO A 31 -16.61 -0.79 3.57
N LYS A 32 -17.17 0.42 3.45
CA LYS A 32 -18.37 0.71 2.64
C LYS A 32 -18.04 1.12 1.20
N GLY A 33 -16.76 1.16 0.82
CA GLY A 33 -16.32 1.55 -0.54
C GLY A 33 -16.25 3.05 -0.78
N VAL A 34 -16.30 3.88 0.28
CA VAL A 34 -16.06 5.33 0.15
C VAL A 34 -14.55 5.57 0.14
N VAL A 35 -14.06 6.16 -0.95
CA VAL A 35 -12.66 6.55 -1.14
C VAL A 35 -12.47 8.02 -0.81
N PHE A 36 -11.39 8.32 -0.08
CA PHE A 36 -10.90 9.66 0.19
C PHE A 36 -9.52 9.79 -0.44
N LEU A 37 -9.33 10.84 -1.24
CA LEU A 37 -8.03 11.24 -1.78
C LEU A 37 -7.58 12.49 -1.00
N VAL A 38 -6.53 12.34 -0.21
CA VAL A 38 -5.99 13.39 0.64
C VAL A 38 -4.78 13.99 -0.06
N ASP A 39 -4.93 15.22 -0.54
CA ASP A 39 -3.87 15.96 -1.25
C ASP A 39 -2.81 16.47 -0.27
N VAL A 40 -1.77 15.67 -0.03
CA VAL A 40 -0.75 15.95 0.98
C VAL A 40 0.11 17.17 0.59
N LEU A 41 0.31 17.44 -0.70
CA LEU A 41 1.10 18.59 -1.17
C LEU A 41 0.50 19.94 -0.80
N THR A 42 -0.83 20.01 -0.77
CA THR A 42 -1.56 21.28 -0.55
C THR A 42 -1.94 21.49 0.91
N LEU A 43 -1.93 20.43 1.71
CA LEU A 43 -2.30 20.49 3.11
C LEU A 43 -1.10 20.87 3.99
N ASP A 44 -1.41 21.57 5.08
CA ASP A 44 -0.41 21.84 6.11
C ASP A 44 0.02 20.52 6.78
N HIS A 45 1.33 20.30 6.84
CA HIS A 45 1.92 19.06 7.35
C HIS A 45 1.47 18.74 8.78
N LYS A 46 1.35 19.76 9.63
CA LYS A 46 0.87 19.60 11.01
C LYS A 46 -0.59 19.18 11.03
N ALA A 47 -1.44 19.77 10.19
CA ALA A 47 -2.83 19.35 10.04
C ALA A 47 -2.97 17.89 9.55
N VAL A 48 -2.16 17.48 8.56
CA VAL A 48 -2.13 16.07 8.10
C VAL A 48 -1.77 15.14 9.25
N CYS A 49 -0.71 15.45 10.00
CA CYS A 49 -0.29 14.66 11.16
C CYS A 49 -1.39 14.61 12.24
N GLU A 50 -1.95 15.76 12.63
CA GLU A 50 -2.96 15.85 13.68
C GLU A 50 -4.21 14.99 13.38
N HIS A 51 -4.63 14.90 12.12
CA HIS A 51 -5.84 14.18 11.73
C HIS A 51 -5.59 12.72 11.35
N LEU A 52 -4.49 12.41 10.65
CA LEU A 52 -4.24 11.05 10.16
C LEU A 52 -3.44 10.20 11.14
N GLN A 53 -2.54 10.78 11.94
CA GLN A 53 -1.69 10.00 12.84
C GLN A 53 -2.50 9.11 13.80
N PRO A 54 -3.60 9.57 14.45
CA PRO A 54 -4.39 8.68 15.31
C PRO A 54 -4.94 7.46 14.56
N LEU A 55 -5.40 7.63 13.31
CA LEU A 55 -5.90 6.53 12.49
C LEU A 55 -4.79 5.54 12.12
N LEU A 56 -3.66 6.08 11.65
CA LEU A 56 -2.54 5.31 11.11
C LEU A 56 -1.73 4.58 12.18
N THR A 57 -1.65 5.13 13.40
CA THR A 57 -0.86 4.58 14.51
C THR A 57 -1.66 3.74 15.50
N THR A 58 -3.00 3.70 15.40
CA THR A 58 -3.82 2.88 16.30
C THR A 58 -3.80 1.40 15.90
N PRO A 59 -3.26 0.47 16.71
CA PRO A 59 -3.06 -0.93 16.31
C PRO A 59 -4.36 -1.73 16.16
N HIS A 60 -5.44 -1.33 16.86
CA HIS A 60 -6.74 -2.00 16.77
C HIS A 60 -7.62 -1.52 15.60
N ILE A 61 -7.12 -0.57 14.79
CA ILE A 61 -7.70 -0.22 13.49
C ILE A 61 -6.82 -0.88 12.44
N THR A 62 -7.36 -1.84 11.69
CA THR A 62 -6.59 -2.55 10.66
C THR A 62 -6.37 -1.65 9.45
N LYS A 63 -5.12 -1.49 9.00
CA LYS A 63 -4.80 -0.86 7.71
C LYS A 63 -4.53 -1.97 6.70
N LEU A 64 -5.42 -2.12 5.72
CA LEU A 64 -5.20 -3.02 4.59
C LEU A 64 -4.35 -2.29 3.56
N MET A 65 -3.17 -2.82 3.26
CA MET A 65 -2.23 -2.23 2.31
C MET A 65 -1.72 -3.33 1.38
N HIS A 66 -1.12 -2.95 0.27
CA HIS A 66 -0.51 -3.91 -0.66
C HIS A 66 0.94 -3.49 -0.94
N ASP A 67 1.90 -4.23 -0.37
CA ASP A 67 3.33 -3.89 -0.43
C ASP A 67 3.71 -2.62 0.36
N CYS A 68 3.40 -2.60 1.65
CA CYS A 68 3.45 -1.40 2.51
C CYS A 68 4.85 -0.89 2.87
N ARG A 69 5.92 -1.47 2.32
CA ARG A 69 7.30 -1.26 2.78
C ARG A 69 7.79 0.16 2.53
N ARG A 70 7.68 0.60 1.28
CA ARG A 70 8.07 1.95 0.85
C ARG A 70 7.14 3.01 1.43
N ASP A 71 5.87 2.66 1.59
CA ASP A 71 4.89 3.54 2.22
C ASP A 71 5.23 3.84 3.67
N ALA A 72 5.57 2.79 4.43
CA ALA A 72 5.97 2.90 5.83
C ALA A 72 7.25 3.74 6.00
N GLU A 73 8.21 3.56 5.11
CA GLU A 73 9.44 4.35 5.08
C GLU A 73 9.13 5.83 4.83
N SER A 74 8.32 6.12 3.82
CA SER A 74 7.96 7.49 3.43
C SER A 74 7.16 8.21 4.52
N LEU A 75 6.14 7.56 5.10
CA LEU A 75 5.36 8.10 6.22
C LEU A 75 6.22 8.36 7.46
N SER A 76 7.17 7.49 7.77
CA SER A 76 8.07 7.66 8.91
C SER A 76 9.08 8.78 8.67
N ALA A 77 9.72 8.80 7.50
CA ALA A 77 10.76 9.77 7.18
C ALA A 77 10.21 11.19 7.01
N GLN A 78 9.04 11.33 6.39
CA GLN A 78 8.49 12.64 6.02
C GLN A 78 7.46 13.15 7.03
N LEU A 79 6.64 12.29 7.62
CA LEU A 79 5.59 12.69 8.56
C LEU A 79 5.87 12.28 10.01
N GLY A 80 6.94 11.52 10.28
CA GLY A 80 7.19 10.95 11.60
C GLY A 80 6.15 9.90 12.03
N ILE A 81 5.31 9.43 11.10
CA ILE A 81 4.22 8.50 11.38
C ILE A 81 4.72 7.07 11.23
N ARG A 82 4.68 6.31 12.32
CA ARG A 82 4.99 4.87 12.31
C ARG A 82 3.70 4.06 12.27
N LEU A 83 3.42 3.46 11.13
CA LEU A 83 2.25 2.59 10.95
C LEU A 83 2.22 1.46 11.99
N GLN A 84 1.01 1.12 12.46
CA GLN A 84 0.76 -0.02 13.34
C GLN A 84 -0.49 -0.75 12.88
N GLY A 85 -0.67 -2.05 13.16
CA GLY A 85 -1.90 -2.76 12.80
C GLY A 85 -2.15 -2.85 11.29
N VAL A 86 -1.08 -2.94 10.49
CA VAL A 86 -1.17 -3.16 9.05
C VAL A 86 -1.34 -4.65 8.76
N VAL A 87 -2.10 -4.97 7.72
CA VAL A 87 -2.10 -6.28 7.08
C VAL A 87 -1.68 -6.06 5.63
N ASP A 88 -0.49 -6.56 5.27
CA ASP A 88 0.00 -6.50 3.90
C ASP A 88 -0.58 -7.65 3.07
N LEU A 89 -1.42 -7.29 2.09
CA LEU A 89 -2.10 -8.25 1.24
C LEU A 89 -1.16 -8.91 0.23
N GLN A 90 -0.05 -8.27 -0.14
CA GLN A 90 0.95 -8.89 -1.02
C GLN A 90 1.64 -10.04 -0.28
N LEU A 91 2.01 -9.84 0.99
CA LEU A 91 2.56 -10.89 1.84
C LEU A 91 1.56 -12.03 2.05
N TYR A 92 0.29 -11.69 2.28
CA TYR A 92 -0.78 -12.69 2.41
C TYR A 92 -0.86 -13.58 1.17
N ILE A 93 -0.82 -12.98 -0.02
CA ILE A 93 -0.82 -13.72 -1.30
C ILE A 93 0.44 -14.57 -1.43
N ALA A 94 1.63 -13.99 -1.19
CA ALA A 94 2.90 -14.70 -1.30
C ALA A 94 2.94 -15.94 -0.39
N MET A 95 2.52 -15.81 0.87
CA MET A 95 2.45 -16.92 1.81
C MET A 95 1.43 -17.99 1.39
N GLY A 96 0.28 -17.60 0.85
CA GLY A 96 -0.73 -18.55 0.34
C GLY A 96 -0.31 -19.31 -0.91
N MET A 97 0.69 -18.81 -1.64
CA MET A 97 1.26 -19.44 -2.85
C MET A 97 2.48 -20.33 -2.55
N ARG A 98 3.11 -20.23 -1.37
CA ARG A 98 4.27 -21.04 -0.98
C ARG A 98 4.02 -22.54 -1.22
N GLY A 99 4.99 -23.21 -1.86
CA GLY A 99 4.91 -24.64 -2.19
C GLY A 99 3.91 -25.01 -3.30
N LYS A 100 3.15 -24.07 -3.87
CA LYS A 100 2.26 -24.29 -5.03
C LYS A 100 2.90 -23.88 -6.36
N THR A 101 3.88 -22.99 -6.33
CA THR A 101 4.61 -22.50 -7.51
C THR A 101 6.06 -22.96 -7.46
N ARG A 102 6.68 -23.22 -8.63
CA ARG A 102 8.11 -23.58 -8.73
C ARG A 102 9.07 -22.44 -8.33
N LYS A 103 8.54 -21.25 -8.10
CA LYS A 103 9.24 -20.09 -7.57
C LYS A 103 8.55 -19.72 -6.27
N ASP A 104 9.12 -20.11 -5.15
CA ASP A 104 8.77 -19.52 -3.86
C ASP A 104 9.19 -18.04 -3.89
N GLY A 105 8.49 -17.17 -3.16
CA GLY A 105 8.81 -15.73 -3.08
C GLY A 105 8.31 -14.82 -4.22
N VAL A 106 7.42 -15.29 -5.13
CA VAL A 106 6.89 -14.41 -6.19
C VAL A 106 5.96 -13.34 -5.60
N ARG A 107 6.42 -12.08 -5.65
CA ARG A 107 5.61 -10.89 -5.35
C ARG A 107 4.62 -10.64 -6.48
N MET A 108 3.33 -10.57 -6.14
CA MET A 108 2.26 -10.30 -7.10
C MET A 108 1.88 -8.83 -7.02
N GLY A 109 1.91 -8.11 -8.15
CA GLY A 109 1.42 -6.72 -8.20
C GLY A 109 -0.09 -6.61 -8.00
N LEU A 110 -0.55 -5.46 -7.50
CA LEU A 110 -1.93 -5.25 -7.08
C LEU A 110 -2.96 -5.55 -8.17
N PHE A 111 -2.82 -4.97 -9.37
CA PHE A 111 -3.80 -5.22 -10.45
C PHE A 111 -3.87 -6.69 -10.88
N LYS A 112 -2.75 -7.43 -10.80
CA LYS A 112 -2.76 -8.87 -11.02
C LYS A 112 -3.52 -9.59 -9.90
N ALA A 113 -3.29 -9.22 -8.65
CA ALA A 113 -4.04 -9.76 -7.50
C ALA A 113 -5.54 -9.48 -7.60
N LEU A 114 -5.94 -8.26 -7.94
CA LEU A 114 -7.35 -7.89 -8.13
C LEU A 114 -8.00 -8.69 -9.26
N ARG A 115 -7.27 -8.95 -10.35
CA ARG A 115 -7.76 -9.76 -11.47
C ARG A 115 -7.95 -11.23 -11.08
N GLU A 116 -7.00 -11.82 -10.36
CA GLU A 116 -7.01 -13.25 -10.01
C GLU A 116 -7.94 -13.59 -8.83
N TYR A 117 -8.04 -12.72 -7.83
CA TYR A 117 -8.78 -12.99 -6.60
C TYR A 117 -10.15 -12.30 -6.54
N VAL A 118 -10.29 -11.11 -7.12
CA VAL A 118 -11.53 -10.31 -7.05
C VAL A 118 -12.27 -10.27 -8.41
N GLY A 119 -11.58 -10.51 -9.52
CA GLY A 119 -12.15 -10.51 -10.87
C GLY A 119 -12.22 -9.13 -11.53
N VAL A 120 -11.46 -8.16 -11.06
CA VAL A 120 -11.34 -6.83 -11.69
C VAL A 120 -10.56 -6.95 -12.99
N ARG A 121 -11.12 -6.51 -14.12
CA ARG A 121 -10.53 -6.70 -15.46
C ARG A 121 -10.16 -5.42 -16.19
N ASP A 122 -10.75 -4.29 -15.80
CA ASP A 122 -10.56 -2.99 -16.47
C ASP A 122 -9.37 -2.21 -15.91
N CYS A 123 -8.22 -2.88 -15.74
CA CYS A 123 -6.99 -2.23 -15.28
C CYS A 123 -6.16 -1.67 -16.44
N ASP A 124 -6.40 -2.13 -17.66
CA ASP A 124 -5.52 -1.85 -18.81
C ASP A 124 -5.61 -0.37 -19.25
N ARG A 125 -6.72 0.31 -18.92
CA ARG A 125 -6.90 1.76 -19.15
C ARG A 125 -5.90 2.65 -18.39
N PHE A 126 -5.25 2.10 -17.36
CA PHE A 126 -4.25 2.80 -16.55
C PHE A 126 -2.81 2.61 -17.05
N ALA A 127 -2.59 1.83 -18.11
CA ALA A 127 -1.25 1.55 -18.63
C ALA A 127 -0.47 2.83 -18.95
N SER A 128 -1.13 3.84 -19.53
CA SER A 128 -0.49 5.14 -19.82
C SER A 128 0.03 5.87 -18.57
N ILE A 129 -0.61 5.71 -17.40
CA ILE A 129 -0.11 6.28 -16.15
C ILE A 129 1.13 5.52 -15.71
N SER A 130 1.09 4.18 -15.75
CA SER A 130 2.24 3.35 -15.40
C SER A 130 3.47 3.65 -16.28
N ASP A 131 3.27 3.86 -17.58
CA ASP A 131 4.35 4.21 -18.50
C ASP A 131 4.98 5.57 -18.16
N ARG A 132 4.16 6.58 -17.83
CA ARG A 132 4.64 7.91 -17.41
C ARG A 132 5.42 7.85 -16.10
N MET A 133 4.92 7.10 -15.12
CA MET A 133 5.64 6.88 -13.84
C MET A 133 6.99 6.20 -14.07
N GLN A 134 7.04 5.17 -14.94
CA GLN A 134 8.28 4.50 -15.31
C GLN A 134 9.25 5.40 -16.08
N ALA A 135 8.74 6.36 -16.84
CA ALA A 135 9.53 7.40 -17.50
C ALA A 135 10.08 8.47 -16.53
N GLY A 136 9.74 8.39 -15.24
CA GLY A 136 10.17 9.34 -14.21
C GLY A 136 9.40 10.66 -14.24
N GLU A 137 8.21 10.69 -14.86
CA GLU A 137 7.36 11.86 -14.80
C GLU A 137 6.77 12.04 -13.39
N ALA A 138 6.79 13.28 -12.89
CA ALA A 138 6.24 13.66 -11.59
C ALA A 138 4.69 13.79 -11.63
N VAL A 139 4.00 12.76 -12.13
CA VAL A 139 2.55 12.79 -12.42
C VAL A 139 1.70 13.08 -11.18
N TRP A 140 2.16 12.67 -10.00
CA TRP A 140 1.44 12.87 -8.73
C TRP A 140 1.62 14.26 -8.14
N ASP A 141 2.52 15.08 -8.69
CA ASP A 141 2.74 16.47 -8.24
C ASP A 141 1.95 17.49 -9.07
N GLU A 142 1.39 17.06 -10.21
CA GLU A 142 0.57 17.91 -11.08
C GLU A 142 -0.76 18.29 -10.40
N ARG A 143 -1.13 19.58 -10.44
CA ARG A 143 -2.40 20.09 -9.91
C ARG A 143 -3.14 20.97 -10.91
N PRO A 144 -4.49 20.85 -11.02
CA PRO A 144 -5.35 19.92 -10.29
C PRO A 144 -5.12 18.46 -10.70
N LEU A 145 -5.30 17.52 -9.78
CA LEU A 145 -5.11 16.09 -10.06
C LEU A 145 -6.09 15.65 -11.15
N SER A 146 -5.59 15.06 -12.24
CA SER A 146 -6.43 14.71 -13.39
C SER A 146 -7.50 13.67 -13.01
N PRO A 147 -8.68 13.65 -13.66
CA PRO A 147 -9.70 12.64 -13.38
C PRO A 147 -9.21 11.20 -13.54
N LEU A 148 -8.29 10.95 -14.48
CA LEU A 148 -7.70 9.63 -14.69
C LEU A 148 -6.79 9.21 -13.52
N LEU A 149 -5.99 10.14 -12.97
CA LEU A 149 -5.18 9.89 -11.78
C LEU A 149 -6.03 9.72 -10.52
N GLN A 150 -7.14 10.45 -10.39
CA GLN A 150 -8.09 10.25 -9.29
C GLN A 150 -8.70 8.84 -9.33
N GLU A 151 -9.07 8.37 -10.52
CA GLU A 151 -9.61 7.02 -10.71
C GLU A 151 -8.56 5.94 -10.45
N TYR A 152 -7.33 6.14 -10.94
CA TYR A 152 -6.19 5.27 -10.65
C TYR A 152 -5.99 5.14 -9.14
N ALA A 153 -5.76 6.25 -8.44
CA ALA A 153 -5.54 6.29 -7.00
C ALA A 153 -6.71 5.66 -6.22
N SER A 154 -7.94 5.80 -6.72
CA SER A 154 -9.10 5.15 -6.12
C SER A 154 -9.02 3.63 -6.24
N MET A 155 -8.57 3.11 -7.39
CA MET A 155 -8.46 1.67 -7.65
C MET A 155 -7.45 0.97 -6.74
N ASP A 156 -6.40 1.67 -6.30
CA ASP A 156 -5.38 1.09 -5.42
C ASP A 156 -5.93 0.69 -4.04
N VAL A 157 -6.95 1.40 -3.56
CA VAL A 157 -7.56 1.14 -2.24
C VAL A 157 -8.97 0.55 -2.30
N LEU A 158 -9.73 0.79 -3.37
CA LEU A 158 -11.16 0.49 -3.46
C LEU A 158 -11.45 -0.99 -3.21
N HIS A 159 -10.64 -1.88 -3.78
CA HIS A 159 -10.87 -3.32 -3.77
C HIS A 159 -10.11 -4.08 -2.69
N LEU A 160 -9.27 -3.42 -1.88
CA LEU A 160 -8.45 -4.12 -0.86
C LEU A 160 -9.30 -4.81 0.21
N HIS A 161 -10.47 -4.27 0.55
CA HIS A 161 -11.40 -4.93 1.48
C HIS A 161 -11.96 -6.25 0.90
N GLU A 162 -12.31 -6.26 -0.39
CA GLU A 162 -12.79 -7.47 -1.06
C GLU A 162 -11.67 -8.50 -1.22
N LEU A 163 -10.48 -8.03 -1.61
CA LEU A 163 -9.27 -8.87 -1.69
C LEU A 163 -8.97 -9.52 -0.33
N TYR A 164 -8.97 -8.73 0.75
CA TYR A 164 -8.74 -9.24 2.10
C TYR A 164 -9.77 -10.30 2.53
N LYS A 165 -11.06 -10.08 2.25
CA LYS A 165 -12.12 -11.06 2.53
C LYS A 165 -11.84 -12.37 1.80
N GLU A 166 -11.47 -12.31 0.53
CA GLU A 166 -11.20 -13.51 -0.27
C GLU A 166 -9.95 -14.25 0.21
N LEU A 167 -8.87 -13.53 0.54
CA LEU A 167 -7.66 -14.12 1.09
C LEU A 167 -7.92 -14.80 2.44
N ARG A 168 -8.67 -14.16 3.33
CA ARG A 168 -9.12 -14.77 4.59
C ARG A 168 -10.01 -15.98 4.40
N ARG A 169 -10.87 -15.97 3.38
CA ARG A 169 -11.74 -17.12 3.07
C ARG A 169 -10.91 -18.32 2.61
N ARG A 170 -9.84 -18.10 1.85
CA ARG A 170 -8.95 -19.17 1.34
C ARG A 170 -7.93 -19.66 2.36
N HIS A 171 -7.43 -18.74 3.18
CA HIS A 171 -6.21 -18.90 3.98
C HIS A 171 -6.34 -18.22 5.35
N ALA A 172 -7.39 -18.53 6.09
CA ALA A 172 -7.66 -17.89 7.39
C ALA A 172 -6.51 -18.06 8.40
N GLU A 173 -5.79 -19.19 8.30
CA GLU A 173 -4.65 -19.57 9.13
C GLU A 173 -3.42 -18.66 8.95
N LEU A 174 -3.34 -17.93 7.84
CA LEU A 174 -2.17 -17.09 7.52
C LEU A 174 -2.26 -15.68 8.11
N LEU A 175 -3.39 -15.28 8.70
CA LEU A 175 -3.56 -13.92 9.21
C LEU A 175 -2.50 -13.55 10.25
N ASP A 176 -2.31 -14.36 11.28
CA ASP A 176 -1.34 -14.05 12.35
C ASP A 176 0.11 -14.06 11.82
N PRO A 177 0.56 -15.05 11.03
CA PRO A 177 1.87 -15.01 10.39
C PRO A 177 2.10 -13.77 9.49
N VAL A 178 1.10 -13.39 8.70
CA VAL A 178 1.17 -12.21 7.83
C VAL A 178 1.31 -10.94 8.66
N GLN A 179 0.52 -10.80 9.73
CA GLN A 179 0.61 -9.64 10.63
C GLN A 179 1.99 -9.57 11.30
N HIS A 180 2.52 -10.69 11.78
CA HIS A 180 3.85 -10.74 12.38
C HIS A 180 4.96 -10.34 11.40
N LEU A 181 4.93 -10.86 10.16
CA LEU A 181 5.91 -10.48 9.14
C LEU A 181 5.75 -9.02 8.71
N THR A 182 4.51 -8.54 8.59
CA THR A 182 4.22 -7.13 8.30
C THR A 182 4.81 -6.23 9.38
N GLU A 183 4.62 -6.54 10.67
CA GLU A 183 5.20 -5.78 11.79
C GLU A 183 6.73 -5.74 11.73
N ARG A 184 7.38 -6.86 11.36
CA ARG A 184 8.83 -6.89 11.12
C ARG A 184 9.21 -5.92 10.01
N TYR A 185 8.54 -5.97 8.85
CA TYR A 185 8.80 -5.04 7.74
C TYR A 185 8.63 -3.59 8.18
N LEU A 186 7.51 -3.24 8.84
CA LEU A 186 7.29 -1.89 9.36
C LEU A 186 8.42 -1.44 10.30
N SER A 187 8.89 -2.32 11.19
CA SER A 187 9.97 -1.97 12.13
C SER A 187 11.30 -1.67 11.43
N ILE A 188 11.55 -2.29 10.28
CA ILE A 188 12.79 -2.16 9.54
C ILE A 188 12.74 -0.96 8.58
N TYR A 189 11.69 -0.89 7.76
CA TYR A 189 11.52 0.18 6.77
C TYR A 189 11.21 1.53 7.42
N ALA A 190 10.47 1.58 8.54
CA ALA A 190 10.24 2.84 9.25
C ALA A 190 11.50 3.43 9.90
N LEU A 191 12.59 2.68 10.00
CA LEU A 191 13.90 3.17 10.47
C LEU A 191 14.84 3.59 9.33
N GLY A 192 14.46 3.37 8.06
CA GLY A 192 15.32 3.59 6.89
C GLY A 192 16.55 2.67 6.88
N ARG A 193 16.45 1.47 7.47
CA ARG A 193 17.62 0.62 7.80
C ARG A 193 17.93 -0.53 6.83
N LEU A 194 17.09 -0.82 5.82
CA LEU A 194 17.46 -1.80 4.78
C LEU A 194 18.12 -1.08 3.60
N ARG A 195 19.41 -1.35 3.42
CA ARG A 195 20.23 -0.82 2.33
C ARG A 195 21.07 -1.94 1.74
N ASN A 196 20.78 -2.25 0.48
CA ASN A 196 21.46 -3.13 -0.47
C ASN A 196 21.25 -4.64 -0.32
N GLY A 197 20.73 -5.28 -1.37
CA GLY A 197 20.92 -6.71 -1.66
C GLY A 197 19.97 -7.71 -1.00
N ASP A 198 19.37 -7.38 0.15
CA ASP A 198 18.65 -8.38 0.96
C ASP A 198 17.17 -8.60 0.58
N ASP A 199 16.69 -7.98 -0.52
CA ASP A 199 15.35 -8.24 -1.05
C ASP A 199 15.14 -9.73 -1.45
N GLU A 200 16.23 -10.47 -1.65
CA GLU A 200 16.23 -11.91 -1.99
C GLU A 200 16.35 -12.85 -0.78
N ASP A 201 16.86 -12.38 0.37
CA ASP A 201 17.24 -13.24 1.50
C ASP A 201 16.29 -13.17 2.72
N ASP A 202 15.31 -12.25 2.72
CA ASP A 202 14.29 -12.16 3.78
C ASP A 202 13.02 -12.98 3.42
N ASP A 203 13.23 -14.16 2.83
CA ASP A 203 12.21 -15.22 2.74
C ASP A 203 12.21 -15.97 4.09
N PRO A 204 11.12 -15.93 4.90
CA PRO A 204 11.10 -16.65 6.17
C PRO A 204 11.13 -18.16 6.00
#